data_AF-A0A4R3MRP6-F1
#
_entry.id   AF-A0A4R3MRP6-F1
#
_cell.length_a   1.000
_cell.length_b   1.000
_cell.length_c   1.000
_cell.angle_alpha   90.00
_cell.angle_beta   90.00
_cell.angle_gamma   90.00
#
_symmetry.space_group_name_H-M   'P 1'
#
loop_
_entity.id
_entity.type
_entity.pdbx_description
1 polymer ?
#
loop_
_entity_poly.entity_id
_entity_poly.type
_entity_poly.pdbx_seq_one_letter_code
_entity_poly.pdbx_strand_id
1 'polypeptide(L)'
;MKWETFRKQAMIIILSCFVFFVIKTEEPSHSFDISNSYIENSVKETGAINAATAIYLDYRVYDSLFESLLLLICAVGIHHFNKEEKEGGH
;
A
#
# COMPACT_ATOMS: atom_id res chain seq x y z
N MET A 1 1.40 -34.80 28.82
CA MET A 1 1.56 -33.38 28.43
C MET A 1 2.00 -33.22 26.96
N LYS A 2 1.30 -33.86 26.00
CA LYS A 2 1.55 -33.72 24.54
C LYS A 2 0.28 -33.41 23.72
N TRP A 3 -0.90 -33.57 24.34
CA TRP A 3 -2.19 -33.48 23.66
C TRP A 3 -2.61 -32.02 23.38
N GLU A 4 -2.43 -31.12 24.35
CA GLU A 4 -2.74 -29.69 24.18
C GLU A 4 -1.80 -28.99 23.20
N THR A 5 -0.52 -29.38 23.18
CA THR A 5 0.45 -28.85 22.22
C THR A 5 0.15 -29.31 20.80
N PHE A 6 -0.28 -30.57 20.62
CA PHE A 6 -0.65 -31.10 19.31
C PHE A 6 -1.88 -30.38 18.73
N ARG A 7 -2.90 -30.12 19.56
CA ARG A 7 -4.10 -29.37 19.15
C ARG A 7 -3.76 -27.94 18.71
N LYS A 8 -2.89 -27.24 19.44
CA LYS A 8 -2.45 -25.88 19.08
C LYS A 8 -1.68 -25.85 17.75
N GLN A 9 -0.78 -26.82 17.54
CA GLN A 9 -0.03 -26.92 16.28
C GLN A 9 -0.96 -27.20 15.09
N ALA A 10 -1.95 -28.09 15.25
CA ALA A 10 -2.95 -28.35 14.21
C ALA A 10 -3.79 -27.11 13.88
N MET A 11 -4.20 -26.32 14.89
CA MET A 11 -4.94 -25.07 14.67
C MET A 11 -4.13 -24.03 13.90
N ILE A 12 -2.83 -23.90 14.19
CA ILE A 12 -1.93 -22.98 13.48
C ILE A 12 -1.78 -23.41 12.01
N ILE A 13 -1.63 -24.71 11.75
CA ILE A 13 -1.51 -25.24 10.39
C ILE A 13 -2.82 -25.02 9.60
N ILE A 14 -3.97 -25.25 10.22
CA ILE A 14 -5.28 -25.00 9.59
C ILE A 14 -5.46 -23.52 9.28
N LEU A 15 -5.13 -22.64 10.22
CA LEU A 15 -5.20 -21.18 10.02
C LEU A 15 -4.25 -20.74 8.91
N SER A 16 -3.03 -21.26 8.88
CA SER A 16 -2.03 -20.96 7.84
C SER A 16 -2.48 -21.44 6.46
N CYS A 17 -3.03 -22.66 6.35
CA CYS A 17 -3.63 -23.17 5.12
C CYS A 17 -4.83 -22.32 4.66
N PHE A 18 -5.66 -21.86 5.59
CA PHE A 18 -6.81 -21.00 5.27
C PHE A 18 -6.36 -19.65 4.71
N VAL A 19 -5.37 -19.02 5.35
CA VAL A 19 -4.78 -17.76 4.86
C VAL A 19 -4.15 -17.95 3.48
N PHE A 20 -3.41 -19.04 3.27
CA PHE A 20 -2.81 -19.36 1.97
C PHE A 20 -3.87 -19.58 0.88
N PHE A 21 -4.97 -20.25 1.22
CA PHE A 21 -6.09 -20.47 0.32
C PHE A 21 -6.74 -19.14 -0.10
N VAL A 22 -6.99 -18.22 0.84
CA VAL A 22 -7.54 -16.89 0.56
C VAL A 22 -6.63 -16.12 -0.39
N ILE A 23 -5.32 -16.08 -0.13
CA ILE A 23 -4.35 -15.37 -0.98
C ILE A 23 -4.32 -15.93 -2.41
N LYS A 24 -4.51 -17.23 -2.59
CA LYS A 24 -4.52 -17.87 -3.91
C LYS A 24 -5.80 -17.65 -4.72
N THR A 25 -6.90 -17.23 -4.09
CA THR A 25 -8.16 -16.94 -4.80
C THR A 25 -8.16 -15.61 -5.55
N GLU A 26 -7.17 -14.76 -5.32
CA GLU A 26 -6.99 -13.47 -5.99
C GLU A 26 -6.00 -13.62 -7.17
N GLU A 27 -6.29 -14.48 -8.15
CA GLU A 27 -5.62 -14.34 -9.45
C GLU A 27 -6.28 -13.17 -10.20
N PRO A 28 -5.55 -12.08 -10.51
CA PRO A 28 -6.14 -10.94 -11.20
C PRO A 28 -6.44 -11.35 -12.64
N SER A 29 -7.72 -11.60 -12.94
CA SER A 29 -8.18 -11.77 -14.30
C SER A 29 -8.05 -10.44 -15.05
N HIS A 30 -7.22 -10.43 -16.09
CA HIS A 30 -7.10 -9.40 -17.12
C HIS A 30 -6.92 -7.94 -16.64
N SER A 31 -5.65 -7.53 -16.53
CA SER A 31 -5.21 -6.16 -16.21
C SER A 31 -5.79 -5.06 -17.10
N PHE A 32 -6.24 -5.40 -18.31
CA PHE A 32 -6.75 -4.43 -19.28
C PHE A 32 -8.18 -3.97 -18.96
N ASP A 33 -9.00 -4.83 -18.36
CA ASP A 33 -10.41 -4.52 -18.08
C ASP A 33 -10.54 -3.51 -16.93
N ILE A 34 -9.67 -3.65 -15.92
CA ILE A 34 -9.60 -2.74 -14.76
C ILE A 34 -9.21 -1.32 -15.16
N SER A 35 -8.28 -1.16 -16.12
CA SER A 35 -7.86 0.16 -16.60
C SER A 35 -8.99 0.92 -17.29
N ASN A 36 -9.77 0.24 -18.13
CA ASN A 36 -10.91 0.85 -18.81
C ASN A 36 -12.00 1.23 -17.80
N SER A 37 -12.24 0.38 -16.80
CA SER A 37 -13.17 0.68 -15.72
C SER A 37 -12.80 1.97 -14.97
N TYR A 38 -11.52 2.18 -14.64
CA TYR A 38 -11.09 3.43 -13.99
C TYR A 38 -11.28 4.67 -14.88
N ILE A 39 -11.07 4.56 -16.19
CA ILE A 39 -11.25 5.70 -17.09
C ILE A 39 -12.75 6.00 -17.25
N GLU A 40 -13.57 4.99 -17.51
CA GLU A 40 -15.00 5.16 -17.79
C GLU A 40 -15.81 5.53 -16.54
N ASN A 41 -15.47 4.96 -15.37
CA ASN A 41 -16.24 5.15 -14.15
C ASN A 41 -15.68 6.24 -13.22
N SER A 42 -14.46 6.74 -13.43
CA SER A 42 -13.83 7.76 -12.56
C SER A 42 -14.73 8.95 -12.26
N VAL A 43 -15.35 9.56 -13.28
CA VAL A 43 -16.22 10.72 -13.11
C VAL A 43 -17.45 10.40 -12.25
N LYS A 44 -18.00 9.19 -12.40
CA LYS A 44 -19.20 8.75 -11.67
C LYS A 44 -18.89 8.40 -10.22
N GLU A 45 -17.76 7.76 -9.97
CA GLU A 45 -17.37 7.25 -8.66
C GLU A 45 -16.69 8.30 -7.79
N THR A 46 -15.92 9.19 -8.40
CA THR A 46 -15.05 10.15 -7.69
C THR A 46 -15.45 11.61 -7.95
N GLY A 47 -16.19 11.90 -9.02
CA GLY A 47 -16.49 13.25 -9.47
C GLY A 47 -15.32 13.96 -10.17
N ALA A 48 -14.14 13.34 -10.25
CA ALA A 48 -12.98 13.92 -10.92
C ALA A 48 -13.08 13.71 -12.45
N ILE A 49 -13.03 14.81 -13.20
CA ILE A 49 -13.03 14.79 -14.68
C ILE A 49 -11.70 14.24 -15.22
N ASN A 50 -10.61 14.44 -14.49
CA ASN A 50 -9.30 13.93 -14.85
C ASN A 50 -9.09 12.54 -14.23
N ALA A 51 -9.01 11.52 -15.08
CA ALA A 51 -8.74 10.15 -14.66
C ALA A 51 -7.45 10.01 -13.84
N ALA A 52 -6.39 10.79 -14.16
CA ALA A 52 -5.16 10.75 -13.37
C ALA A 52 -5.39 11.25 -11.94
N THR A 53 -6.15 12.34 -11.76
CA THR A 53 -6.48 12.86 -10.44
C THR A 53 -7.35 11.88 -9.65
N ALA A 54 -8.33 11.26 -10.29
CA ALA A 54 -9.16 10.21 -9.68
C ALA A 54 -8.29 9.03 -9.18
N ILE A 55 -7.30 8.62 -9.99
CA ILE A 55 -6.38 7.55 -9.60
C ILE A 55 -5.55 7.94 -8.38
N TYR A 56 -4.92 9.11 -8.39
CA TYR A 56 -4.01 9.49 -7.31
C TYR A 56 -4.70 9.85 -6.00
N LEU A 57 -5.89 10.47 -6.05
CA LEU A 57 -6.57 11.01 -4.87
C LEU A 57 -7.70 10.15 -4.33
N ASP A 58 -8.34 9.32 -5.16
CA ASP A 58 -9.46 8.48 -4.72
C ASP A 58 -9.09 7.00 -4.73
N TYR A 59 -8.65 6.46 -5.88
CA TYR A 59 -8.38 5.01 -5.98
C TYR A 59 -7.09 4.58 -5.28
N ARG A 60 -6.04 5.42 -5.28
CA ARG A 60 -4.70 5.10 -4.74
C ARG A 60 -4.16 6.18 -3.80
N VAL A 61 -5.03 6.78 -2.99
CA VAL A 61 -4.67 7.88 -2.07
C VAL A 61 -3.52 7.54 -1.13
N TYR A 62 -3.43 6.30 -0.63
CA TYR A 62 -2.38 5.91 0.30
C TYR A 62 -0.99 5.89 -0.35
N ASP A 63 -0.90 5.48 -1.60
CA ASP A 63 0.35 5.39 -2.35
C ASP A 63 0.93 6.80 -2.57
N SER A 64 0.12 7.72 -3.11
CA SER A 64 0.51 9.12 -3.36
C SER A 64 0.76 9.93 -2.07
N LEU A 65 0.01 9.66 -1.01
CA LEU A 65 0.19 10.28 0.30
C LEU A 65 1.51 9.87 0.94
N PHE A 66 1.86 8.58 0.90
CA PHE A 66 3.12 8.11 1.47
C PHE A 66 4.32 8.52 0.62
N GLU A 67 4.22 8.59 -0.71
CA GLU A 67 5.26 9.20 -1.55
C GLU A 67 5.54 10.65 -1.15
N SER A 68 4.48 11.45 -0.97
CA SER A 68 4.60 12.85 -0.55
C SER A 68 5.18 12.99 0.87
N LEU A 69 4.76 12.12 1.79
CA LEU A 69 5.32 12.07 3.15
C LEU A 69 6.80 11.70 3.15
N LEU A 70 7.19 10.71 2.34
CA LEU A 70 8.58 10.30 2.20
C LEU A 70 9.44 11.45 1.66
N LEU A 71 8.97 12.14 0.61
CA LEU A 71 9.64 13.32 0.08
C LEU A 71 9.78 14.42 1.13
N LEU A 72 8.75 14.66 1.94
CA LEU A 72 8.81 15.62 3.04
C LEU A 72 9.88 15.23 4.07
N ILE A 73 9.89 13.97 4.51
CA ILE A 73 10.88 13.45 5.46
C ILE A 73 12.30 13.60 4.90
N CYS A 74 12.50 13.26 3.62
CA CYS A 74 13.79 13.43 2.94
C CYS A 74 14.22 14.90 2.90
N ALA A 75 13.32 15.82 2.54
CA ALA A 75 13.61 17.24 2.49
C ALA A 75 13.99 17.81 3.86
N VAL A 76 13.23 17.45 4.91
CA VAL A 76 13.53 17.83 6.30
C VAL A 76 14.87 17.24 6.75
N GLY A 77 15.12 15.97 6.44
CA GLY A 77 16.39 15.29 6.74
C GLY A 77 17.57 16.02 6.12
N ILE A 78 17.53 16.29 4.80
CA ILE A 78 18.59 17.03 4.09
C ILE A 78 18.79 18.43 4.69
N HIS A 79 17.70 19.15 4.98
CA HIS A 79 17.79 20.46 5.61
C HIS A 79 18.48 20.39 6.99
N HIS A 80 18.14 19.39 7.80
CA HIS A 80 18.74 19.21 9.11
C HIS A 80 20.23 18.85 9.02
N PHE A 81 20.60 17.87 8.18
CA PHE A 81 22.00 17.51 7.95
C PHE A 81 22.84 18.68 7.44
N ASN A 82 22.34 19.45 6.48
CA ASN A 82 23.04 20.64 5.96
C ASN A 82 23.20 21.74 7.02
N LYS A 83 22.28 21.83 7.99
CA LYS A 83 22.41 22.78 9.10
C LYS A 83 23.52 22.36 10.05
N GLU A 84 23.60 21.07 10.40
CA GLU A 84 24.66 20.55 11.27
C GLU A 84 26.05 20.68 10.66
N GLU A 85 26.19 20.47 9.34
CA GLU A 85 27.48 20.68 8.65
C GLU A 85 27.97 22.14 8.75
N LYS A 86 27.06 23.11 8.65
CA LYS A 86 27.39 24.54 8.79
C LYS A 86 27.76 24.95 10.21
N GLU A 87 27.24 24.25 11.23
CA GLU A 87 27.50 24.54 12.64
C GLU A 87 28.71 23.75 13.19
N GLY A 88 29.06 22.60 12.61
CA GLY A 88 30.22 21.78 12.98
C GLY A 88 31.52 22.09 12.22
N GLY A 89 31.47 22.97 11.22
CA GLY A 89 32.64 23.44 10.46
C GLY A 89 33.39 24.58 11.16
N HIS A 90 34.05 24.27 12.27
CA HIS A 90 35.17 25.03 12.85
C HIS A 90 36.44 24.19 12.82
#